data_AF-A0A2K1X271-F1
#
_entry.id   AF-A0A2K1X271-F1
#
_cell.length_a   1.000
_cell.length_b   1.000
_cell.length_c   1.000
_cell.angle_alpha   90.00
_cell.angle_beta   90.00
_cell.angle_gamma   90.00
#
_symmetry.space_group_name_H-M   'P 1'
#
loop_
_entity.id
_entity.type
_entity.pdbx_description
1 polymer ?
#
loop_
_entity_poly.entity_id
_entity_poly.type
_entity_poly.pdbx_seq_one_letter_code
_entity_poly.pdbx_strand_id
1 'polypeptide(L)'
;MVESLTSKVKAWELERKIPFLHDIAPLLHTLEEYTVLRREREEEKRRSREQKRLQEQFAADQEALYGSRSAIKRSPWVRAPVPIQYGDGLFFGYGG
;
A
#
# COMPACT_ATOMS: atom_id res chain seq x y z
N MET A 1 9.24 -11.02 18.13
CA MET A 1 9.45 -12.32 17.44
C MET A 1 10.84 -12.42 16.83
N VAL A 2 11.26 -11.49 15.95
CA VAL A 2 12.62 -11.45 15.41
C VAL A 2 13.67 -11.29 16.51
N GLU A 3 13.46 -10.35 17.44
CA GLU A 3 14.38 -10.10 18.56
C GLU A 3 14.64 -11.34 19.43
N SER A 4 13.61 -12.15 19.70
CA SER A 4 13.75 -13.40 20.45
C SER A 4 14.61 -14.42 19.69
N LEU A 5 14.43 -14.51 18.37
CA LEU A 5 15.22 -15.39 17.52
C LEU A 5 16.68 -14.91 17.45
N THR A 6 16.91 -13.61 17.25
CA THR A 6 18.24 -12.98 17.27
C THR A 6 18.98 -13.28 18.58
N SER A 7 18.31 -13.13 19.73
CA SER A 7 18.91 -13.42 21.04
C SER A 7 19.28 -14.90 21.19
N LYS A 8 18.45 -15.83 20.71
CA LYS A 8 18.75 -17.26 20.73
C LYS A 8 19.95 -17.61 19.84
N VAL A 9 20.02 -17.04 18.64
CA VAL A 9 21.14 -17.24 17.71
C VAL A 9 22.44 -16.70 18.30
N LYS A 10 22.42 -15.49 18.88
CA LYS A 10 23.59 -14.91 19.56
C LYS A 10 24.08 -15.77 20.72
N ALA A 11 23.18 -16.29 21.55
CA ALA A 11 23.54 -17.20 22.64
C ALA A 11 24.21 -18.47 22.11
N TRP A 12 23.66 -19.04 21.04
CA TRP A 12 24.20 -20.24 20.39
C TRP A 12 25.59 -20.02 19.78
N GLU A 13 25.81 -18.89 19.10
CA GLU A 13 27.13 -18.53 18.53
C GLU A 13 28.17 -18.28 19.63
N LEU A 14 27.77 -17.69 20.74
CA LEU A 14 28.66 -17.43 21.88
C LEU A 14 29.11 -18.73 22.56
N GLU A 15 28.19 -19.68 22.74
CA GLU A 15 28.48 -20.99 23.33
C GLU A 15 29.41 -21.83 22.46
N ARG A 16 29.25 -21.77 21.14
CA ARG A 16 29.96 -22.64 20.19
C ARG A 16 31.16 -21.97 19.53
N LYS A 17 31.29 -20.65 19.63
CA LYS A 17 32.27 -19.79 18.94
C LYS A 17 32.33 -20.00 17.42
N ILE A 18 31.22 -20.42 16.83
CA ILE A 18 31.08 -20.68 15.40
C ILE A 18 29.89 -19.85 14.90
N PRO A 19 30.02 -19.14 13.77
CA PRO A 19 28.90 -18.41 13.18
C PRO A 19 27.80 -19.38 12.74
N PHE A 20 26.55 -19.04 13.06
CA PHE A 20 25.39 -19.79 12.59
C PHE A 20 25.11 -19.41 11.13
N LEU A 21 25.57 -20.24 10.21
CA LEU A 21 25.38 -20.06 8.77
C LEU A 21 24.04 -20.67 8.33
N HIS A 22 23.22 -19.87 7.65
CA HIS A 22 22.01 -20.28 6.96
C HIS A 22 22.13 -19.85 5.49
N ASP A 23 21.97 -20.79 4.55
CA ASP A 23 22.11 -20.52 3.11
C ASP A 23 23.38 -19.72 2.76
N ILE A 24 24.53 -20.10 3.35
CA ILE A 24 25.86 -19.53 3.08
C ILE A 24 26.11 -18.16 3.75
N ALA A 25 25.10 -17.53 4.37
CA ALA A 25 25.25 -16.28 5.10
C ALA A 25 24.97 -16.46 6.62
N PRO A 26 25.52 -15.61 7.51
CA PRO A 26 25.14 -15.63 8.92
C PRO A 26 23.64 -15.35 9.08
N LEU A 27 22.91 -16.20 9.80
CA LEU A 27 21.47 -16.01 10.04
C LEU A 27 21.18 -14.64 10.68
N LEU A 28 22.08 -14.15 11.52
CA LEU A 28 21.99 -12.80 12.09
C LEU A 28 21.89 -11.70 11.02
N HIS A 29 22.67 -11.81 9.94
CA HIS A 29 22.65 -10.86 8.84
C HIS A 29 21.29 -10.87 8.14
N THR A 30 20.78 -12.07 7.82
CA THR A 30 19.47 -12.21 7.17
C THR A 30 18.31 -11.69 8.04
N LEU A 31 18.41 -11.83 9.36
CA LEU A 31 17.43 -11.29 10.30
C LEU A 31 17.48 -9.76 10.37
N GLU A 32 18.67 -9.18 10.30
CA GLU A 32 18.86 -7.72 10.27
C GLU A 32 18.36 -7.12 8.95
N GLU A 33 18.62 -7.77 7.82
CA GLU A 33 18.02 -7.38 6.54
C GLU A 33 16.49 -7.43 6.60
N TYR A 34 15.92 -8.48 7.17
CA TYR A 34 14.47 -8.61 7.29
C TYR A 34 13.83 -7.51 8.16
N THR A 35 14.46 -7.10 9.27
CA THR A 35 13.95 -6.00 10.10
C THR A 35 14.00 -4.68 9.36
N VAL A 36 15.07 -4.42 8.60
CA VAL A 36 15.21 -3.22 7.76
C VAL A 36 14.12 -3.17 6.69
N LEU A 37 13.95 -4.24 5.92
CA LEU A 37 12.93 -4.32 4.86
C LEU A 37 11.51 -4.16 5.40
N ARG A 38 11.24 -4.74 6.58
CA ARG A 38 9.96 -4.55 7.29
C ARG A 38 9.71 -3.08 7.61
N ARG A 39 10.71 -2.40 8.17
CA ARG A 39 10.62 -0.99 8.57
C ARG A 39 10.45 -0.09 7.35
N GLU A 40 11.21 -0.34 6.28
CA GLU A 40 11.13 0.44 5.04
C GLU A 40 9.74 0.37 4.41
N ARG A 41 9.14 -0.82 4.35
CA ARG A 41 7.77 -1.00 3.84
C ARG A 41 6.73 -0.23 4.68
N GLU A 42 6.90 -0.19 6.00
CA GLU A 42 5.99 0.56 6.88
C GLU A 42 6.17 2.08 6.71
N GLU A 43 7.42 2.51 6.58
CA GLU A 43 7.78 3.90 6.35
C GLU A 43 7.28 4.40 4.98
N GLU A 44 7.39 3.60 3.93
CA GLU A 44 6.86 3.94 2.61
C GLU A 44 5.33 4.11 2.64
N LYS A 45 4.61 3.24 3.37
CA LYS A 45 3.17 3.41 3.61
C LYS A 45 2.86 4.69 4.38
N ARG A 46 3.70 5.09 5.34
CA ARG A 46 3.54 6.34 6.08
C ARG A 46 3.71 7.54 5.16
N ARG A 47 4.77 7.57 4.36
CA ARG A 47 5.03 8.65 3.38
C ARG A 47 3.91 8.77 2.35
N SER A 48 3.40 7.65 1.84
CA SER A 48 2.26 7.65 0.90
C SER A 48 1.01 8.31 1.50
N ARG A 49 0.72 8.06 2.79
CA ARG A 49 -0.39 8.70 3.51
C ARG A 49 -0.15 10.20 3.71
N GLU A 50 1.08 10.61 4.01
CA GLU A 50 1.44 12.01 4.16
C GLU A 50 1.32 12.78 2.83
N GLN A 51 1.79 12.18 1.73
CA GLN A 51 1.64 12.76 0.40
C GLN A 51 0.16 12.94 0.02
N LYS A 52 -0.69 11.94 0.31
CA LYS A 52 -2.14 12.06 0.08
C LYS A 52 -2.76 13.18 0.92
N ARG A 53 -2.36 13.32 2.18
CA ARG A 53 -2.83 14.41 3.06
C ARG A 53 -2.46 15.79 2.52
N LEU A 54 -1.24 15.96 2.00
CA LEU A 54 -0.81 17.21 1.38
C LEU A 54 -1.62 17.52 0.12
N GLN A 55 -1.88 16.50 -0.70
CA GLN A 55 -2.71 16.65 -1.90
C GLN A 55 -4.16 17.03 -1.56
N GLU A 56 -4.73 16.42 -0.52
CA GLU A 56 -6.07 16.74 -0.01
C GLU A 56 -6.14 18.17 0.57
N GLN A 57 -5.12 18.60 1.33
CA GLN A 57 -5.04 19.98 1.83
C GLN A 57 -4.98 20.98 0.69
N PHE A 58 -4.10 20.75 -0.30
CA PHE A 58 -4.00 21.62 -1.46
C PHE A 58 -5.32 21.67 -2.25
N ALA A 59 -6.00 20.53 -2.41
CA ALA A 59 -7.30 20.48 -3.05
C ALA A 59 -8.38 21.26 -2.27
N ALA A 60 -8.40 21.14 -0.93
CA ALA A 60 -9.32 21.90 -0.07
C ALA A 60 -9.06 23.42 -0.14
N ASP A 61 -7.80 23.84 -0.20
CA ASP A 61 -7.44 25.26 -0.36
C ASP A 61 -7.87 25.79 -1.73
N GLN A 62 -7.67 25.00 -2.80
CA GLN A 62 -8.19 25.33 -4.13
C GLN A 62 -9.71 25.38 -4.15
N GLU A 63 -10.41 24.45 -3.48
CA GLU A 63 -11.86 24.45 -3.39
C GLU A 63 -12.39 25.61 -2.53
N ALA A 64 -11.69 26.03 -1.48
CA ALA A 64 -12.06 27.22 -0.70
C ALA A 64 -11.90 28.51 -1.53
N LEU A 65 -10.89 28.58 -2.40
CA LEU A 65 -10.60 29.76 -3.23
C LEU A 65 -11.43 29.79 -4.53
N TYR A 66 -11.70 28.63 -5.12
CA TYR A 66 -12.41 28.44 -6.41
C TYR A 66 -13.79 27.79 -6.27
N GLY A 67 -14.28 27.51 -5.07
CA GLY A 67 -15.57 26.84 -4.79
C GLY A 67 -16.79 27.59 -5.29
N SER A 68 -16.62 28.83 -5.76
CA SER A 68 -17.66 29.62 -6.45
C SER A 68 -17.55 29.59 -7.99
N ARG A 69 -16.55 28.89 -8.58
CA ARG A 69 -16.26 28.86 -10.03
C ARG A 69 -16.35 27.46 -10.67
N SER A 70 -17.29 26.62 -10.25
CA SER A 70 -17.67 25.41 -11.02
C SER A 70 -19.17 25.33 -11.30
N ALA A 71 -19.76 26.43 -11.76
CA ALA A 71 -20.95 26.38 -12.59
C ALA A 71 -20.63 25.90 -14.02
N ILE A 72 -20.06 24.69 -14.20
CA ILE A 72 -20.01 24.02 -15.51
C ILE A 72 -20.37 22.52 -15.35
N LYS A 73 -21.67 22.27 -15.51
CA LYS A 73 -22.29 21.14 -16.24
C LYS A 73 -21.68 19.75 -15.96
N ARG A 74 -22.19 19.07 -14.92
CA ARG A 74 -22.22 17.60 -14.93
C ARG A 74 -23.07 17.16 -16.13
N SER A 75 -22.42 16.73 -17.21
CA SER A 75 -23.08 15.98 -18.28
C SER A 75 -23.66 14.70 -17.66
N PRO A 76 -24.94 14.33 -17.89
CA PRO A 76 -25.58 13.18 -17.24
C PRO A 76 -25.02 11.81 -17.66
N TRP A 77 -24.06 11.74 -18.58
CA TRP A 77 -23.69 10.50 -19.27
C TRP A 77 -22.58 9.68 -18.59
N VAL A 78 -22.58 9.57 -17.26
CA VAL A 78 -21.61 8.69 -16.55
C VAL A 78 -22.17 7.30 -16.23
N ARG A 79 -23.43 6.99 -16.56
CA ARG A 79 -23.95 5.61 -16.56
C ARG A 79 -24.99 5.38 -17.66
N ALA A 80 -24.56 5.36 -18.91
CA ALA A 80 -25.31 4.60 -19.90
C ALA A 80 -24.78 3.15 -19.85
N PRO A 81 -25.61 2.14 -19.53
CA PRO A 81 -25.20 0.75 -19.64
C PRO A 81 -24.82 0.46 -21.10
N VAL A 82 -23.66 -0.17 -21.30
CA VAL A 82 -23.20 -0.58 -22.63
C VAL A 82 -24.18 -1.64 -23.16
N PRO A 83 -24.76 -1.49 -24.37
CA PRO A 83 -25.62 -2.53 -24.91
C PRO A 83 -24.76 -3.73 -25.30
N ILE A 84 -24.91 -4.84 -24.59
CA ILE A 84 -24.39 -6.14 -25.02
C ILE A 84 -25.38 -6.68 -26.04
N GLN A 85 -24.99 -6.72 -27.31
CA GLN A 85 -25.80 -7.32 -28.36
C GLN A 85 -25.68 -8.84 -28.31
N TYR A 86 -26.75 -9.51 -27.86
CA TYR A 86 -26.99 -10.93 -28.14
C TYR A 86 -28.47 -11.13 -28.43
N GLY A 87 -28.80 -11.22 -29.72
CA GLY A 87 -30.11 -11.65 -30.21
C GLY A 87 -31.26 -10.67 -29.93
N ASP A 88 -32.18 -10.56 -30.88
CA ASP A 88 -33.34 -9.66 -30.86
C ASP A 88 -34.12 -9.68 -29.53
N GLY A 89 -33.87 -8.70 -28.66
CA GLY A 89 -34.60 -8.50 -27.39
C GLY A 89 -33.83 -7.70 -26.35
N LEU A 90 -34.12 -6.40 -26.21
CA LEU A 90 -33.56 -5.53 -25.17
C LEU A 90 -34.20 -5.83 -23.80
N PHE A 91 -33.52 -6.58 -22.95
CA PHE A 91 -33.81 -6.68 -21.52
C PHE A 91 -32.75 -5.94 -20.70
N PHE A 92 -33.18 -4.95 -19.91
CA PHE A 92 -32.31 -4.23 -18.98
C PHE A 92 -32.24 -4.98 -17.64
N GLY A 93 -31.11 -5.65 -17.37
CA GLY A 93 -30.85 -6.27 -16.07
C GLY A 93 -30.36 -5.24 -15.05
N TYR A 94 -31.06 -5.12 -13.91
CA TYR A 94 -30.59 -4.40 -12.73
C TYR A 94 -29.92 -5.41 -11.77
N GLY A 95 -28.62 -5.24 -11.52
CA GLY A 95 -27.88 -6.01 -10.50
C GLY A 95 -27.67 -5.18 -9.23
N GLY A 96 -27.97 -5.77 -8.07
CA GLY A 96 -27.81 -5.20 -6.73
C GLY A 96 -26.41 -5.32 -6.14
#